data_AF-W8AKA8-F1
#
_entry.id   AF-W8AKA8-F1
#
_cell.length_a   1.000
_cell.length_b   1.000
_cell.length_c   1.000
_cell.angle_alpha   90.00
_cell.angle_beta   90.00
_cell.angle_gamma   90.00
#
_symmetry.space_group_name_H-M   'P 1'
#
loop_
_entity.id
_entity.type
_entity.pdbx_description
1 polymer ?
#
loop_
_entity_poly.entity_id
_entity_poly.type
_entity_poly.pdbx_seq_one_letter_code
_entity_poly.pdbx_strand_id
1 'polypeptide(L)'
;MTTNGKKIVNINSKKSYVVPCVYAERSPEFPIDWFDTTRDKPILNIQIFKECDLDKARQYADAFLKGTIHGTIPVTTYLYYLFLTAKETLTRDWTSYRMNLKASEQVTPLSLLTVNKEEVDQTPLTNPTTLDNNSDKSILLALVGIYRLHTTHPALVDIVTDRINLLIQQATPSDKVQYSVDLAKTNSGYLSGNDSVEILLSALDMFADKFPANKYSQARIGTIILRYAGCSALLDLTYMTKMIACDGVLDVLQWVFLPRVGQELDAMLSKEDSEITKEDSYFPYLLGLRLSSKSPYAASSAPQLHHLVHAVGSLMGLSRSINALLIDPGTPNMVANNAALIFLANKRLSGLKVVYMNEDDAKVNQTQQEKASQTRQQNISEEDALSSRDLDDEQPKTPRDWFNWYCDKDWKFTKKEYLEIRDAVMSIKNPRSGTVGAWTVETFLSLINADIY
;
A
#
# COMPACT_ATOMS: atom_id res chain seq x y z
N MET A 1 -25.37 -14.84 -9.19
CA MET A 1 -25.92 -15.81 -8.23
C MET A 1 -27.29 -15.34 -7.78
N THR A 2 -28.33 -16.14 -8.01
CA THR A 2 -29.71 -15.88 -7.58
C THR A 2 -29.81 -16.04 -6.06
N THR A 3 -29.87 -14.93 -5.32
CA THR A 3 -30.20 -14.99 -3.89
C THR A 3 -31.67 -15.38 -3.77
N ASN A 4 -31.94 -16.60 -3.31
CA ASN A 4 -33.21 -16.96 -2.68
C ASN A 4 -33.41 -16.02 -1.49
N GLY A 5 -34.06 -14.87 -1.71
CA GLY A 5 -34.28 -13.86 -0.70
C GLY A 5 -35.04 -14.47 0.49
N LYS A 6 -34.40 -14.50 1.65
CA LYS A 6 -35.03 -14.98 2.88
C LYS A 6 -36.31 -14.16 3.11
N LYS A 7 -37.44 -14.85 3.22
CA LYS A 7 -38.74 -14.21 3.50
C LYS A 7 -38.75 -13.77 4.95
N ILE A 8 -39.07 -12.50 5.18
CA ILE A 8 -39.40 -12.00 6.53
C ILE A 8 -40.92 -11.93 6.66
N VAL A 9 -41.44 -12.13 7.87
CA VAL A 9 -42.86 -12.03 8.15
C VAL A 9 -43.06 -10.94 9.21
N ASN A 10 -43.91 -9.97 8.91
CA ASN A 10 -44.36 -9.02 9.91
C ASN A 10 -45.30 -9.75 10.88
N ILE A 11 -44.90 -9.83 12.14
CA ILE A 11 -45.60 -10.63 13.16
C ILE A 11 -47.03 -10.11 13.41
N ASN A 12 -47.22 -8.78 13.36
CA ASN A 12 -48.51 -8.15 13.63
C ASN A 12 -49.47 -8.22 12.45
N SER A 13 -48.97 -8.04 11.22
CA SER A 13 -49.81 -8.06 10.01
C SER A 13 -49.88 -9.43 9.33
N LYS A 14 -49.05 -10.39 9.78
CA LYS A 14 -48.82 -11.71 9.15
C LYS A 14 -48.42 -11.65 7.68
N LYS A 15 -48.04 -10.46 7.17
CA LYS A 15 -47.61 -10.29 5.78
C LYS A 15 -46.16 -10.71 5.60
N SER A 16 -45.90 -11.48 4.54
CA SER A 16 -44.55 -11.85 4.16
C SER A 16 -43.97 -10.86 3.16
N TYR A 17 -42.71 -10.49 3.37
CA TYR A 17 -41.94 -9.63 2.49
C TYR A 17 -40.68 -10.39 2.04
N VAL A 18 -40.30 -10.21 0.78
CA VAL A 18 -38.95 -10.49 0.32
C VAL A 18 -38.23 -9.16 0.35
N VAL A 19 -37.16 -9.06 1.13
CA VAL A 19 -36.34 -7.85 1.18
C VAL A 19 -35.22 -8.00 0.14
N PRO A 20 -35.29 -7.31 -1.01
CA PRO A 20 -34.16 -7.28 -1.93
C PRO A 20 -33.02 -6.49 -1.28
N CYS A 21 -31.81 -7.06 -1.30
CA CYS A 21 -30.60 -6.30 -0.98
C CYS A 21 -30.07 -5.71 -2.28
N VAL A 22 -29.91 -4.39 -2.34
CA VAL A 22 -29.31 -3.72 -3.50
C VAL A 22 -27.80 -3.85 -3.37
N TYR A 23 -27.19 -4.72 -4.17
CA TYR A 23 -25.74 -4.76 -4.33
C TYR A 23 -25.32 -3.65 -5.30
N ALA A 24 -24.99 -2.48 -4.76
CA ALA A 24 -24.52 -1.34 -5.55
C ALA A 24 -23.03 -1.42 -5.92
N GLU A 25 -22.31 -2.42 -5.39
CA GLU A 25 -20.86 -2.50 -5.55
C GLU A 25 -20.43 -3.36 -6.74
N ARG A 26 -19.49 -2.82 -7.54
CA ARG A 26 -18.74 -3.61 -8.52
C ARG A 26 -17.88 -4.65 -7.81
N SER A 27 -17.79 -5.84 -8.41
CA SER A 27 -16.89 -6.89 -7.94
C SER A 27 -15.44 -6.46 -8.16
N PRO A 28 -14.51 -6.79 -7.23
CA PRO A 28 -13.09 -6.58 -7.46
C PRO A 28 -12.57 -7.36 -8.67
N GLU A 29 -11.52 -6.84 -9.30
CA GLU A 29 -10.89 -7.43 -10.49
C GLU A 29 -9.45 -7.85 -10.13
N PHE A 30 -9.11 -9.13 -10.33
CA PHE A 30 -7.76 -9.60 -10.05
C PHE A 30 -6.87 -9.45 -11.30
N PRO A 31 -5.60 -9.04 -11.15
CA PRO A 31 -4.69 -8.92 -12.28
C PRO A 31 -4.53 -10.24 -13.07
N ILE A 32 -4.53 -11.39 -12.38
CA ILE A 32 -4.45 -12.70 -13.03
C ILE A 32 -5.58 -12.95 -14.04
N ASP A 33 -6.80 -12.49 -13.76
CA ASP A 33 -7.95 -12.65 -14.65
C ASP A 33 -7.80 -11.84 -15.93
N TRP A 34 -7.18 -10.66 -15.81
CA TRP A 34 -6.85 -9.83 -16.95
C TRP A 34 -5.89 -10.57 -17.90
N PHE A 35 -4.84 -11.20 -17.38
CA PHE A 35 -3.88 -11.93 -18.19
C PHE A 35 -4.42 -13.23 -18.78
N ASP A 36 -5.39 -13.88 -18.13
CA ASP A 36 -6.07 -15.06 -18.68
C ASP A 36 -6.98 -14.72 -19.87
N THR A 37 -7.44 -13.48 -19.96
CA THR A 37 -8.28 -13.00 -21.08
C THR A 37 -7.49 -12.33 -22.21
N THR A 38 -6.47 -11.51 -21.90
CA THR A 38 -5.79 -10.62 -22.87
C THR A 38 -4.33 -11.00 -23.23
N ARG A 39 -3.89 -12.17 -22.76
CA ARG A 39 -2.75 -13.01 -23.21
C ARG A 39 -1.31 -12.46 -23.21
N ASP A 40 -1.02 -11.17 -23.27
CA ASP A 40 0.39 -10.72 -23.37
C ASP A 40 0.77 -9.57 -22.42
N LYS A 41 0.63 -8.33 -22.86
CA LYS A 41 1.12 -7.11 -22.19
C LYS A 41 0.01 -6.07 -22.11
N PRO A 42 0.01 -5.19 -21.09
CA PRO A 42 -0.91 -4.07 -21.00
C PRO A 42 -0.93 -3.24 -22.28
N ILE A 43 -2.12 -2.87 -22.74
CA ILE A 43 -2.31 -2.11 -23.98
C ILE A 43 -2.20 -0.61 -23.66
N LEU A 44 -1.33 0.08 -24.38
CA LEU A 44 -1.21 1.53 -24.36
C LEU A 44 -1.77 2.10 -25.65
N ASN A 45 -2.94 2.74 -25.58
CA ASN A 45 -3.45 3.57 -26.67
C ASN A 45 -2.98 5.00 -26.44
N ILE A 46 -2.19 5.55 -27.37
CA ILE A 46 -1.63 6.90 -27.26
C ILE A 46 -1.82 7.69 -28.54
N GLN A 47 -2.07 8.99 -28.37
CA GLN A 47 -1.93 9.97 -29.42
C GLN A 47 -0.53 10.60 -29.36
N ILE A 48 0.11 10.69 -30.53
CA ILE A 48 1.42 11.32 -30.70
C ILE A 48 1.40 12.27 -31.89
N PHE A 49 2.23 13.31 -31.86
CA PHE A 49 2.35 14.20 -33.02
C PHE A 49 2.98 13.50 -34.24
N LYS A 50 2.37 13.68 -35.43
CA LYS A 50 2.92 13.29 -36.74
C LYS A 50 4.28 13.93 -36.97
N GLU A 51 5.16 13.29 -37.74
CA GLU A 51 6.47 13.84 -38.17
C GLU A 51 7.30 14.47 -37.04
N CYS A 52 7.17 13.91 -35.85
CA CYS A 52 7.84 14.34 -34.63
C CYS A 52 8.97 13.36 -34.30
N ASP A 53 10.11 13.88 -33.88
CA ASP A 53 11.23 13.12 -33.31
C ASP A 53 11.45 13.57 -31.85
N LEU A 54 12.46 13.01 -31.18
CA LEU A 54 12.72 13.37 -29.79
C LEU A 54 13.12 14.85 -29.63
N ASP A 55 13.81 15.43 -30.60
CA ASP A 55 14.25 16.82 -30.55
C ASP A 55 13.03 17.77 -30.59
N LYS A 56 12.09 17.54 -31.50
CA LYS A 56 10.81 18.27 -31.54
C LYS A 56 9.97 17.98 -30.30
N ALA A 57 9.93 16.73 -29.84
CA ALA A 57 9.15 16.34 -28.67
C ALA A 57 9.64 17.03 -27.38
N ARG A 58 10.95 17.30 -27.23
CA ARG A 58 11.48 18.13 -26.15
C ARG A 58 10.91 19.54 -26.16
N GLN A 59 10.79 20.15 -27.33
CA GLN A 59 10.25 21.51 -27.48
C GLN A 59 8.78 21.56 -27.04
N TYR A 60 8.00 20.53 -27.37
CA TYR A 60 6.62 20.39 -26.93
C TYR A 60 6.51 20.17 -25.41
N ALA A 61 7.35 19.32 -24.83
CA ALA A 61 7.39 19.11 -23.39
C ALA A 61 7.80 20.38 -22.64
N ASP A 62 8.78 21.13 -23.15
CA ASP A 62 9.21 22.42 -22.60
C ASP A 62 8.10 23.47 -22.66
N ALA A 63 7.42 23.60 -23.81
CA ALA A 63 6.26 24.45 -23.95
C ALA A 63 5.15 24.07 -22.95
N PHE A 64 4.95 22.77 -22.72
CA PHE A 64 3.97 22.28 -21.75
C PHE A 64 4.40 22.65 -20.32
N LEU A 65 5.67 22.49 -19.96
CA LEU A 65 6.18 22.86 -18.64
C LEU A 65 6.13 24.38 -18.40
N LYS A 66 6.28 25.19 -19.45
CA LYS A 66 6.12 26.66 -19.40
C LYS A 66 4.66 27.14 -19.44
N GLY A 67 3.72 26.23 -19.67
CA GLY A 67 2.29 26.55 -19.75
C GLY A 67 1.87 27.25 -21.04
N THR A 68 2.69 27.22 -22.11
CA THR A 68 2.36 27.82 -23.41
C THR A 68 1.57 26.87 -24.32
N ILE A 69 1.61 25.57 -24.04
CA ILE A 69 0.73 24.55 -24.63
C ILE A 69 0.10 23.71 -23.52
N HIS A 70 -1.08 23.16 -23.80
CA HIS A 70 -1.90 22.39 -22.85
C HIS A 70 -2.29 21.02 -23.44
N GLY A 71 -2.87 20.15 -22.61
CA GLY A 71 -3.26 18.81 -23.00
C GLY A 71 -2.13 17.77 -22.88
N THR A 72 -2.46 16.50 -23.09
CA THR A 72 -1.55 15.38 -22.79
C THR A 72 -0.62 15.02 -23.94
N ILE A 73 -0.99 15.32 -25.19
CA ILE A 73 -0.26 14.93 -26.40
C ILE A 73 1.22 15.41 -26.39
N PRO A 74 1.54 16.65 -25.97
CA PRO A 74 2.93 17.09 -25.81
C PRO A 74 3.77 16.17 -24.91
N VAL A 75 3.17 15.70 -23.82
CA VAL A 75 3.82 14.87 -22.82
C VAL A 75 3.89 13.41 -23.27
N THR A 76 2.81 12.84 -23.80
CA THR A 76 2.81 11.46 -24.31
C THR A 76 3.77 11.29 -25.49
N THR A 77 3.83 12.28 -26.39
CA THR A 77 4.79 12.30 -27.51
C THR A 77 6.23 12.29 -26.99
N TYR A 78 6.55 13.17 -26.03
CA TYR A 78 7.88 13.22 -25.42
C TYR A 78 8.26 11.94 -24.71
N LEU A 79 7.40 11.43 -23.81
CA LEU A 79 7.66 10.20 -23.06
C LEU A 79 7.85 8.99 -24.00
N TYR A 80 7.03 8.88 -25.05
CA TYR A 80 7.15 7.80 -26.04
C TYR A 80 8.54 7.81 -26.70
N TYR A 81 8.96 8.94 -27.26
CA TYR A 81 10.27 9.03 -27.93
C TYR A 81 11.44 8.92 -26.94
N LEU A 82 11.30 9.47 -25.74
CA LEU A 82 12.32 9.35 -24.70
C LEU A 82 12.54 7.88 -24.30
N PHE A 83 11.45 7.14 -24.09
CA PHE A 83 11.51 5.75 -23.65
C PHE A 83 12.15 4.84 -24.69
N LEU A 84 12.01 5.12 -25.99
CA LEU A 84 12.76 4.39 -27.04
C LEU A 84 14.29 4.51 -26.87
N THR A 85 14.78 5.55 -26.20
CA THR A 85 16.22 5.75 -25.92
C THR A 85 16.68 5.16 -24.59
N ALA A 86 15.76 4.84 -23.67
CA ALA A 86 16.05 4.31 -22.34
C ALA A 86 16.28 2.78 -22.42
N LYS A 87 17.38 2.39 -23.08
CA LYS A 87 17.72 0.98 -23.34
C LYS A 87 18.59 0.42 -22.22
N GLU A 88 18.23 -0.76 -21.74
CA GLU A 88 19.04 -1.57 -20.83
C GLU A 88 19.10 -3.02 -21.33
N THR A 89 20.10 -3.79 -20.91
CA THR A 89 20.23 -5.21 -21.30
C THR A 89 19.89 -6.11 -20.11
N LEU A 90 19.02 -7.10 -20.33
CA LEU A 90 18.65 -8.06 -19.29
C LEU A 90 19.80 -9.02 -18.96
N THR A 91 20.11 -9.16 -17.67
CA THR A 91 21.08 -10.16 -17.19
C THR A 91 20.45 -11.54 -16.98
N ARG A 92 19.14 -11.58 -16.74
CA ARG A 92 18.33 -12.78 -16.52
C ARG A 92 16.96 -12.61 -17.18
N ASP A 93 16.30 -13.72 -17.48
CA ASP A 93 14.91 -13.72 -17.94
C ASP A 93 14.04 -12.90 -16.99
N TRP A 94 13.20 -12.05 -17.56
CA TRP A 94 12.21 -11.27 -16.84
C TRP A 94 10.82 -11.76 -17.23
N THR A 95 10.22 -12.53 -16.32
CA THR A 95 8.87 -13.05 -16.48
C THR A 95 7.90 -12.30 -15.58
N SER A 96 6.67 -12.11 -16.01
CA SER A 96 5.58 -11.53 -15.21
C SER A 96 4.25 -11.94 -15.84
N TYR A 97 3.48 -12.79 -15.15
CA TYR A 97 2.30 -13.48 -15.69
C TYR A 97 2.62 -14.17 -17.04
N ARG A 98 2.07 -13.63 -18.14
CA ARG A 98 2.29 -14.14 -19.51
C ARG A 98 3.46 -13.46 -20.22
N MET A 99 3.92 -12.30 -19.74
CA MET A 99 5.10 -11.64 -20.30
C MET A 99 6.36 -12.48 -20.03
N ASN A 100 7.15 -12.68 -21.07
CA ASN A 100 8.46 -13.31 -21.01
C ASN A 100 9.44 -12.50 -21.85
N LEU A 101 10.39 -11.83 -21.20
CA LEU A 101 11.51 -11.14 -21.85
C LEU A 101 12.78 -11.93 -21.53
N LYS A 102 13.59 -12.23 -22.55
CA LYS A 102 14.74 -13.12 -22.40
C LYS A 102 16.00 -12.40 -21.94
N ALA A 103 16.87 -13.14 -21.26
CA ALA A 103 18.21 -12.68 -20.96
C ALA A 103 18.91 -12.20 -22.24
N SER A 104 19.74 -11.17 -22.11
CA SER A 104 20.46 -10.49 -23.21
C SER A 104 19.59 -9.71 -24.20
N GLU A 105 18.27 -9.68 -24.05
CA GLU A 105 17.42 -8.74 -24.81
C GLU A 105 17.66 -7.30 -24.34
N GLN A 106 17.68 -6.37 -25.31
CA GLN A 106 17.59 -4.95 -25.01
C GLN A 106 16.14 -4.58 -24.74
N VAL A 107 15.88 -4.01 -23.57
CA VAL A 107 14.55 -3.63 -23.11
C VAL A 107 14.49 -2.14 -22.84
N THR A 108 13.30 -1.59 -23.05
CA THR A 108 12.95 -0.21 -22.70
C THR A 108 11.66 -0.21 -21.86
N PRO A 109 11.23 0.92 -21.28
CA PRO A 109 9.92 1.00 -20.65
C PRO A 109 8.78 0.57 -21.58
N LEU A 110 8.89 0.84 -22.89
CA LEU A 110 7.88 0.44 -23.88
C LEU A 110 7.87 -1.06 -24.17
N SER A 111 8.97 -1.78 -23.90
CA SER A 111 9.01 -3.24 -24.01
C SER A 111 8.03 -3.94 -23.06
N LEU A 112 7.54 -3.23 -22.04
CA LEU A 112 6.55 -3.71 -21.07
C LEU A 112 5.10 -3.54 -21.55
N LEU A 113 4.87 -2.95 -22.72
CA LEU A 113 3.54 -2.56 -23.19
C LEU A 113 3.29 -3.01 -24.63
N THR A 114 2.01 -3.14 -25.00
CA THR A 114 1.57 -3.22 -26.39
C THR A 114 1.10 -1.83 -26.82
N VAL A 115 1.91 -1.14 -27.63
CA VAL A 115 1.66 0.28 -27.96
C VAL A 115 0.88 0.42 -29.26
N ASN A 116 -0.33 0.98 -29.17
CA ASN A 116 -1.14 1.41 -30.30
C ASN A 116 -1.06 2.94 -30.40
N LYS A 117 -0.44 3.42 -31.48
CA LYS A 117 -0.26 4.85 -31.72
C LYS A 117 -1.26 5.37 -32.74
N GLU A 118 -1.87 6.51 -32.41
CA GLU A 118 -2.64 7.34 -33.33
C GLU A 118 -1.83 8.62 -33.57
N GLU A 119 -1.56 8.94 -34.83
CA GLU A 119 -0.79 10.14 -35.16
C GLU A 119 -1.72 11.31 -35.43
N VAL A 120 -1.50 12.41 -34.70
CA VAL A 120 -2.31 13.64 -34.78
C VAL A 120 -1.48 14.81 -35.28
N ASP A 121 -2.14 15.81 -35.84
CA ASP A 121 -1.46 16.99 -36.39
C ASP A 121 -0.76 17.78 -35.29
N GLN A 122 0.39 18.35 -35.64
CA GLN A 122 1.20 19.15 -34.74
C GLN A 122 0.48 20.45 -34.35
N THR A 123 0.57 20.81 -33.07
CA THR A 123 0.19 22.16 -32.63
C THR A 123 1.36 23.12 -32.92
N PRO A 124 1.12 24.31 -33.51
CA PRO A 124 2.19 25.28 -33.75
C PRO A 124 2.83 25.75 -32.44
N LEU A 125 4.17 25.71 -32.36
CA LEU A 125 4.93 26.26 -31.24
C LEU A 125 5.27 27.72 -31.49
N THR A 126 5.05 28.58 -30.49
CA THR A 126 5.54 29.97 -30.52
C THR A 126 6.95 30.01 -29.92
N ASN A 127 7.94 30.49 -30.67
CA ASN A 127 9.33 30.63 -30.26
C ASN A 127 9.93 29.35 -29.60
N PRO A 128 10.01 28.22 -30.33
CA PRO A 128 10.51 26.96 -29.79
C PRO A 128 11.94 27.10 -29.26
N THR A 129 12.17 26.66 -28.03
CA THR A 129 13.51 26.64 -27.43
C THR A 129 14.28 25.45 -27.98
N THR A 130 15.51 25.67 -28.48
CA THR A 130 16.37 24.56 -28.89
C THR A 130 16.92 23.85 -27.65
N LEU A 131 16.61 22.56 -27.51
CA LEU A 131 16.99 21.73 -26.36
C LEU A 131 17.76 20.50 -26.86
N ASP A 132 18.72 20.04 -26.05
CA ASP A 132 19.56 18.88 -26.36
C ASP A 132 19.27 17.70 -25.43
N ASN A 133 19.97 16.59 -25.65
CA ASN A 133 19.82 15.37 -24.87
C ASN A 133 20.14 15.54 -23.37
N ASN A 134 20.91 16.56 -22.98
CA ASN A 134 21.23 16.81 -21.57
C ASN A 134 20.04 17.41 -20.82
N SER A 135 19.06 17.98 -21.53
CA SER A 135 17.81 18.48 -20.94
C SER A 135 16.82 17.36 -20.58
N ASP A 136 17.00 16.14 -21.09
CA ASP A 136 16.00 15.07 -20.92
C ASP A 136 15.73 14.72 -19.45
N LYS A 137 16.80 14.70 -18.65
CA LYS A 137 16.68 14.31 -17.24
C LYS A 137 15.88 15.34 -16.45
N SER A 138 16.10 16.64 -16.70
CA SER A 138 15.40 17.71 -16.01
C SER A 138 13.95 17.87 -16.47
N ILE A 139 13.69 17.72 -17.77
CA ILE A 139 12.33 17.70 -18.34
C ILE A 139 11.53 16.52 -17.75
N LEU A 140 12.11 15.31 -17.75
CA LEU A 140 11.44 14.13 -17.19
C LEU A 140 11.15 14.32 -15.70
N LEU A 141 12.12 14.78 -14.91
CA LEU A 141 11.95 15.03 -13.47
C LEU A 141 10.86 16.07 -13.20
N ALA A 142 10.78 17.13 -14.01
CA ALA A 142 9.72 18.13 -13.89
C ALA A 142 8.33 17.53 -14.19
N LEU A 143 8.20 16.74 -15.26
CA LEU A 143 6.94 16.09 -15.66
C LEU A 143 6.44 15.07 -14.62
N VAL A 144 7.30 14.16 -14.16
CA VAL A 144 6.92 13.20 -13.09
C VAL A 144 6.69 13.91 -11.75
N GLY A 145 7.37 15.04 -11.55
CA GLY A 145 7.21 15.88 -10.37
C GLY A 145 5.83 16.51 -10.30
N ILE A 146 5.37 17.17 -11.36
CA ILE A 146 4.01 17.77 -11.39
C ILE A 146 2.92 16.71 -11.28
N TYR A 147 3.12 15.52 -11.85
CA TYR A 147 2.20 14.39 -11.69
C TYR A 147 2.06 14.03 -10.21
N ARG A 148 3.19 13.79 -9.51
CA ARG A 148 3.19 13.44 -8.09
C ARG A 148 2.59 14.53 -7.21
N LEU A 149 2.90 15.80 -7.48
CA LEU A 149 2.40 16.90 -6.65
C LEU A 149 0.88 17.03 -6.72
N HIS A 150 0.27 16.75 -7.88
CA HIS A 150 -1.17 16.76 -8.03
C HIS A 150 -1.88 15.75 -7.11
N THR A 151 -1.26 14.59 -6.88
CA THR A 151 -1.81 13.52 -6.04
C THR A 151 -1.33 13.59 -4.58
N THR A 152 -0.43 14.53 -4.25
CA THR A 152 0.16 14.65 -2.93
C THR A 152 -0.78 15.42 -2.00
N HIS A 153 -0.92 14.93 -0.77
CA HIS A 153 -1.72 15.62 0.25
C HIS A 153 -1.18 17.05 0.49
N PRO A 154 -2.04 18.09 0.60
CA PRO A 154 -1.61 19.50 0.70
C PRO A 154 -0.52 19.77 1.75
N ALA A 155 -0.63 19.16 2.93
CA ALA A 155 0.35 19.31 4.02
C ALA A 155 1.76 18.78 3.72
N LEU A 156 1.96 18.02 2.63
CA LEU A 156 3.27 17.46 2.24
C LEU A 156 3.79 18.04 0.92
N VAL A 157 3.00 18.88 0.24
CA VAL A 157 3.32 19.40 -1.09
C VAL A 157 4.65 20.16 -1.08
N ASP A 158 4.88 21.03 -0.10
CA ASP A 158 6.11 21.84 -0.05
C ASP A 158 7.36 20.98 0.12
N ILE A 159 7.33 20.03 1.07
CA ILE A 159 8.44 19.10 1.32
C ILE A 159 8.77 18.27 0.07
N VAL A 160 7.74 17.83 -0.66
CA VAL A 160 7.92 17.05 -1.88
C VAL A 160 8.43 17.94 -3.02
N THR A 161 7.94 19.16 -3.12
CA THR A 161 8.35 20.17 -4.12
C THR A 161 9.83 20.49 -3.98
N ASP A 162 10.31 20.78 -2.77
CA ASP A 162 11.71 21.09 -2.48
C ASP A 162 12.65 19.95 -2.90
N ARG A 163 12.28 18.70 -2.57
CA ARG A 163 13.07 17.52 -2.94
C ARG A 163 13.15 17.32 -4.44
N ILE A 164 12.04 17.52 -5.15
CA ILE A 164 12.00 17.38 -6.62
C ILE A 164 12.81 18.50 -7.27
N ASN A 165 12.63 19.76 -6.85
CA ASN A 165 13.38 20.90 -7.36
C ASN A 165 14.89 20.73 -7.15
N LEU A 166 15.31 20.20 -6.01
CA LEU A 166 16.73 19.88 -5.76
C LEU A 166 17.27 18.86 -6.78
N LEU A 167 16.50 17.80 -7.08
CA LEU A 167 16.91 16.81 -8.08
C LEU A 167 16.94 17.39 -9.50
N ILE A 168 15.98 18.25 -9.84
CA ILE A 168 15.97 18.98 -11.12
C ILE A 168 17.22 19.85 -11.24
N GLN A 169 17.55 20.61 -10.19
CA GLN A 169 18.74 21.47 -10.17
C GLN A 169 20.03 20.65 -10.33
N GLN A 170 20.15 19.51 -9.65
CA GLN A 170 21.30 18.60 -9.79
C GLN A 170 21.39 17.94 -11.17
N ALA A 171 20.25 17.75 -11.84
CA ALA A 171 20.17 17.18 -13.18
C ALA A 171 20.38 18.21 -14.30
N THR A 172 20.26 19.51 -14.00
CA THR A 172 20.28 20.58 -14.99
C THR A 172 21.66 21.26 -15.01
N PRO A 173 22.39 21.22 -16.14
CA PRO A 173 23.62 22.00 -16.29
C PRO A 173 23.36 23.50 -16.09
N SER A 174 24.33 24.23 -15.52
CA SER A 174 24.15 25.62 -15.09
C SER A 174 23.81 26.60 -16.23
N ASP A 175 24.17 26.25 -17.46
CA ASP A 175 23.93 27.01 -18.70
C ASP A 175 22.58 26.70 -19.37
N LYS A 176 21.77 25.80 -18.80
CA LYS A 176 20.50 25.34 -19.39
C LYS A 176 19.28 25.94 -18.68
N VAL A 177 18.13 25.83 -19.35
CA VAL A 177 16.83 26.24 -18.81
C VAL A 177 16.57 25.52 -17.49
N GLN A 178 16.39 26.29 -16.42
CA GLN A 178 16.05 25.76 -15.11
C GLN A 178 14.54 25.54 -15.04
N TYR A 179 14.13 24.28 -14.88
CA TYR A 179 12.75 23.93 -14.61
C TYR A 179 12.47 24.00 -13.10
N SER A 180 11.24 24.37 -12.75
CA SER A 180 10.70 24.19 -11.41
C SER A 180 9.33 23.56 -11.53
N VAL A 181 8.99 22.67 -10.62
CA VAL A 181 7.64 22.08 -10.53
C VAL A 181 6.58 23.16 -10.32
N ASP A 182 6.91 24.27 -9.66
CA ASP A 182 5.98 25.38 -9.39
C ASP A 182 5.52 26.08 -10.68
N LEU A 183 6.43 26.23 -11.65
CA LEU A 183 6.13 26.86 -12.94
C LEU A 183 5.14 26.02 -13.77
N ALA A 184 5.19 24.70 -13.60
CA ALA A 184 4.41 23.74 -14.37
C ALA A 184 3.10 23.29 -13.66
N LYS A 185 2.81 23.78 -12.45
CA LYS A 185 1.59 23.42 -11.68
C LYS A 185 0.30 23.64 -12.46
N THR A 186 0.24 24.70 -13.28
CA THR A 186 -0.92 25.05 -14.11
C THR A 186 -1.39 23.92 -15.03
N ASN A 187 -0.45 23.05 -15.43
CA ASN A 187 -0.71 21.95 -16.35
C ASN A 187 -0.82 20.57 -15.66
N SER A 188 -0.65 20.49 -14.34
CA SER A 188 -0.66 19.23 -13.59
C SER A 188 -1.96 18.43 -13.74
N GLY A 189 -3.11 19.12 -13.82
CA GLY A 189 -4.43 18.50 -13.97
C GLY A 189 -4.65 17.78 -15.31
N TYR A 190 -3.85 18.07 -16.34
CA TYR A 190 -3.93 17.31 -17.60
C TYR A 190 -3.27 15.94 -17.48
N LEU A 191 -2.28 15.79 -16.59
CA LEU A 191 -1.53 14.54 -16.44
C LEU A 191 -2.23 13.57 -15.50
N SER A 192 -2.71 14.07 -14.36
CA SER A 192 -3.41 13.26 -13.38
C SER A 192 -4.77 12.82 -13.92
N GLY A 193 -5.07 11.52 -13.86
CA GLY A 193 -6.33 10.97 -14.37
C GLY A 193 -6.36 10.71 -15.89
N ASN A 194 -5.26 10.91 -16.61
CA ASN A 194 -5.12 10.43 -17.98
C ASN A 194 -4.51 9.03 -18.01
N ASP A 195 -5.27 8.05 -18.53
CA ASP A 195 -4.85 6.64 -18.58
C ASP A 195 -3.51 6.44 -19.31
N SER A 196 -3.33 7.07 -20.47
CA SER A 196 -2.12 6.89 -21.26
C SER A 196 -0.86 7.41 -20.55
N VAL A 197 -0.98 8.55 -19.84
CA VAL A 197 0.12 9.08 -19.03
C VAL A 197 0.41 8.15 -17.85
N GLU A 198 -0.61 7.70 -17.12
CA GLU A 198 -0.40 6.80 -15.98
C GLU A 198 0.20 5.45 -16.35
N ILE A 199 -0.20 4.87 -17.49
CA ILE A 199 0.38 3.63 -18.02
C ILE A 199 1.86 3.84 -18.37
N LEU A 200 2.20 4.95 -19.05
CA LEU A 200 3.59 5.29 -19.37
C LEU A 200 4.43 5.48 -18.10
N LEU A 201 3.93 6.21 -17.11
CA LEU A 201 4.63 6.44 -15.85
C LEU A 201 4.77 5.16 -15.01
N SER A 202 3.78 4.27 -15.06
CA SER A 202 3.85 2.96 -14.39
C SER A 202 4.89 2.05 -15.03
N ALA A 203 4.95 2.03 -16.37
CA ALA A 203 5.98 1.30 -17.10
C ALA A 203 7.39 1.88 -16.83
N LEU A 204 7.51 3.20 -16.72
CA LEU A 204 8.76 3.85 -16.31
C LEU A 204 9.19 3.44 -14.91
N ASP A 205 8.28 3.46 -13.93
CA ASP A 205 8.62 3.06 -12.56
C ASP A 205 9.05 1.59 -12.48
N MET A 206 8.30 0.70 -13.14
CA MET A 206 8.61 -0.73 -13.20
C MET A 206 9.99 -0.98 -13.84
N PHE A 207 10.29 -0.29 -14.94
CA PHE A 207 11.58 -0.35 -15.61
C PHE A 207 12.70 0.19 -14.71
N ALA A 208 12.52 1.36 -14.11
CA ALA A 208 13.52 2.00 -13.27
C ALA A 208 13.77 1.24 -11.95
N ASP A 209 12.77 0.52 -11.44
CA ASP A 209 12.90 -0.37 -10.29
C ASP A 209 13.76 -1.59 -10.63
N LYS A 210 13.56 -2.18 -11.82
CA LYS A 210 14.39 -3.27 -12.34
C LYS A 210 15.83 -2.83 -12.63
N PHE A 211 16.01 -1.61 -13.12
CA PHE A 211 17.30 -1.03 -13.51
C PHE A 211 17.63 0.23 -12.70
N PRO A 212 17.98 0.10 -11.40
CA PRO A 212 18.21 1.26 -10.53
C PRO A 212 19.41 2.13 -10.96
N ALA A 213 20.33 1.59 -11.76
CA ALA A 213 21.49 2.31 -12.29
C ALA A 213 21.21 3.07 -13.61
N ASN A 214 20.03 2.92 -14.21
CA ASN A 214 19.70 3.62 -15.46
C ASN A 214 19.69 5.14 -15.25
N LYS A 215 20.08 5.89 -16.28
CA LYS A 215 20.17 7.37 -16.25
C LYS A 215 18.87 8.06 -15.82
N TYR A 216 17.71 7.44 -16.06
CA TYR A 216 16.40 7.99 -15.75
C TYR A 216 15.80 7.46 -14.44
N SER A 217 16.50 6.59 -13.69
CA SER A 217 15.94 5.97 -12.47
C SER A 217 15.61 6.95 -11.35
N GLN A 218 16.18 8.16 -11.37
CA GLN A 218 15.80 9.23 -10.46
C GLN A 218 14.35 9.73 -10.68
N ALA A 219 13.75 9.47 -11.85
CA ALA A 219 12.35 9.80 -12.13
C ALA A 219 11.37 9.07 -11.21
N ARG A 220 11.82 7.99 -10.54
CA ARG A 220 11.05 7.33 -9.47
C ARG A 220 10.63 8.24 -8.34
N ILE A 221 11.32 9.38 -8.13
CA ILE A 221 10.84 10.40 -7.21
C ILE A 221 9.39 10.81 -7.52
N GLY A 222 8.97 10.84 -8.78
CA GLY A 222 7.59 11.17 -9.17
C GLY A 222 6.70 9.94 -9.33
N THR A 223 7.25 8.82 -9.81
CA THR A 223 6.44 7.65 -10.20
C THR A 223 6.26 6.60 -9.10
N ILE A 224 7.04 6.66 -8.00
CA ILE A 224 6.99 5.66 -6.92
C ILE A 224 5.60 5.48 -6.30
N ILE A 225 4.76 6.53 -6.36
CA ILE A 225 3.39 6.52 -5.86
C ILE A 225 2.45 5.61 -6.67
N LEU A 226 2.83 5.24 -7.89
CA LEU A 226 2.08 4.31 -8.75
C LEU A 226 2.30 2.86 -8.32
N ARG A 227 3.43 2.58 -7.67
CA ARG A 227 3.76 1.25 -7.17
C ARG A 227 2.93 0.94 -5.93
N TYR A 228 2.25 -0.20 -5.95
CA TYR A 228 1.24 -0.64 -5.00
C TYR A 228 0.07 0.36 -4.83
N ALA A 229 -0.17 1.22 -5.83
CA ALA A 229 -1.36 2.05 -5.86
C ALA A 229 -2.62 1.16 -5.84
N GLY A 230 -3.53 1.42 -4.91
CA GLY A 230 -4.71 0.58 -4.70
C GLY A 230 -4.45 -0.74 -3.98
N CYS A 231 -3.29 -0.94 -3.35
CA CYS A 231 -2.97 -2.13 -2.55
C CYS A 231 -2.86 -1.84 -1.04
N SER A 232 -3.54 -0.79 -0.55
CA SER A 232 -3.39 -0.35 0.83
C SER A 232 -3.73 -1.41 1.86
N ALA A 233 -4.83 -2.16 1.71
CA ALA A 233 -5.22 -3.21 2.66
C ALA A 233 -4.18 -4.34 2.73
N LEU A 234 -3.59 -4.72 1.59
CA LEU A 234 -2.51 -5.70 1.55
C LEU A 234 -1.24 -5.17 2.25
N LEU A 235 -0.91 -3.89 2.04
CA LEU A 235 0.19 -3.23 2.74
C LEU A 235 -0.08 -3.10 4.24
N ASP A 236 -1.34 -2.99 4.66
CA ASP A 236 -1.74 -2.90 6.06
C ASP A 236 -1.49 -4.21 6.81
N LEU A 237 -1.72 -5.36 6.17
CA LEU A 237 -1.33 -6.66 6.73
C LEU A 237 0.19 -6.72 6.98
N THR A 238 0.98 -6.32 5.98
CA THR A 238 2.46 -6.28 6.10
C THR A 238 2.93 -5.24 7.12
N TYR A 239 2.17 -4.16 7.30
CA TYR A 239 2.46 -3.16 8.30
C TYR A 239 2.14 -3.69 9.71
N MET A 240 1.05 -4.45 9.84
CA MET A 240 0.65 -5.05 11.10
C MET A 240 1.66 -6.09 11.60
N THR A 241 2.26 -6.91 10.72
CA THR A 241 3.32 -7.86 11.13
C THR A 241 4.47 -7.16 11.85
N LYS A 242 4.92 -6.03 11.32
CA LYS A 242 5.98 -5.20 11.92
C LYS A 242 5.54 -4.55 13.23
N MET A 243 4.28 -4.17 13.32
CA MET A 243 3.71 -3.47 14.47
C MET A 243 3.59 -4.37 15.69
N ILE A 244 3.15 -5.61 15.52
CA ILE A 244 3.00 -6.59 16.61
C ILE A 244 4.13 -7.63 16.66
N ALA A 245 5.23 -7.38 15.93
CA ALA A 245 6.44 -8.21 15.89
C ALA A 245 6.18 -9.69 15.57
N CYS A 246 5.30 -9.95 14.61
CA CYS A 246 5.05 -11.29 14.08
C CYS A 246 6.01 -11.64 12.93
N ASP A 247 6.28 -12.93 12.75
CA ASP A 247 7.19 -13.43 11.70
C ASP A 247 6.55 -13.37 10.31
N GLY A 248 5.23 -13.45 10.21
CA GLY A 248 4.53 -13.36 8.93
C GLY A 248 3.07 -12.94 9.01
N VAL A 249 2.47 -12.76 7.83
CA VAL A 249 1.05 -12.36 7.69
C VAL A 249 0.12 -13.40 8.33
N LEU A 250 0.46 -14.69 8.26
CA LEU A 250 -0.34 -15.76 8.86
C LEU A 250 -0.54 -15.57 10.37
N ASP A 251 0.49 -15.11 11.10
CA ASP A 251 0.40 -14.84 12.54
C ASP A 251 -0.50 -13.64 12.83
N VAL A 252 -0.48 -12.63 11.96
CA VAL A 252 -1.40 -11.49 12.04
C VAL A 252 -2.85 -11.92 11.85
N LEU A 253 -3.12 -12.86 10.93
CA LEU A 253 -4.48 -13.34 10.69
C LEU A 253 -5.09 -14.02 11.92
N GLN A 254 -4.26 -14.62 12.79
CA GLN A 254 -4.73 -15.21 14.04
C GLN A 254 -5.25 -14.19 15.06
N TRP A 255 -4.96 -12.89 14.88
CA TRP A 255 -5.46 -11.79 15.71
C TRP A 255 -6.78 -11.19 15.20
N VAL A 256 -7.29 -11.66 14.06
CA VAL A 256 -8.52 -11.17 13.46
C VAL A 256 -9.71 -11.95 14.03
N PHE A 257 -10.47 -11.32 14.92
CA PHE A 257 -11.64 -11.92 15.58
C PHE A 257 -12.97 -11.39 15.05
N LEU A 258 -12.95 -10.74 13.88
CA LEU A 258 -14.08 -10.08 13.27
C LEU A 258 -14.57 -10.86 12.04
N PRO A 259 -15.80 -11.42 12.05
CA PRO A 259 -16.32 -12.18 10.91
C PRO A 259 -16.30 -11.39 9.59
N ARG A 260 -16.54 -10.07 9.66
CA ARG A 260 -16.53 -9.22 8.47
C ARG A 260 -15.12 -8.98 7.92
N VAL A 261 -14.12 -8.81 8.78
CA VAL A 261 -12.72 -8.78 8.33
C VAL A 261 -12.32 -10.13 7.74
N GLY A 262 -12.79 -11.25 8.31
CA GLY A 262 -12.64 -12.58 7.71
C GLY A 262 -13.18 -12.66 6.28
N GLN A 263 -14.38 -12.13 6.02
CA GLN A 263 -14.94 -12.06 4.67
C GLN A 263 -14.13 -11.17 3.72
N GLU A 264 -13.61 -10.05 4.21
CA GLU A 264 -12.74 -9.15 3.43
C GLU A 264 -11.42 -9.84 3.06
N LEU A 265 -10.83 -10.58 4.00
CA LEU A 265 -9.64 -11.40 3.79
C LEU A 265 -9.89 -12.54 2.81
N ASP A 266 -10.99 -13.28 2.97
CA ASP A 266 -11.40 -14.34 2.05
C ASP A 266 -11.58 -13.78 0.64
N ALA A 267 -12.21 -12.62 0.49
CA ALA A 267 -12.36 -11.95 -0.80
C ALA A 267 -10.98 -11.58 -1.38
N MET A 268 -10.11 -10.94 -0.59
CA MET A 268 -8.79 -10.50 -1.02
C MET A 268 -7.85 -11.67 -1.38
N LEU A 269 -7.94 -12.79 -0.66
CA LEU A 269 -7.10 -13.99 -0.83
C LEU A 269 -7.79 -15.11 -1.62
N SER A 270 -8.97 -14.84 -2.19
CA SER A 270 -9.77 -15.84 -2.92
C SER A 270 -9.08 -16.43 -4.15
N LYS A 271 -8.01 -15.79 -4.64
CA LYS A 271 -7.20 -16.26 -5.76
C LYS A 271 -5.75 -16.41 -5.35
N GLU A 272 -5.20 -17.57 -5.67
CA GLU A 272 -3.76 -17.80 -5.59
C GLU A 272 -3.08 -17.02 -6.71
N ASP A 273 -2.44 -15.92 -6.35
CA ASP A 273 -1.64 -15.10 -7.25
C ASP A 273 -0.18 -15.11 -6.78
N SER A 274 0.63 -15.93 -7.44
CA SER A 274 2.06 -16.10 -7.13
C SER A 274 2.87 -14.81 -7.32
N GLU A 275 2.33 -13.81 -8.02
CA GLU A 275 3.05 -12.58 -8.32
C GLU A 275 2.88 -11.49 -7.24
N ILE A 276 2.02 -11.70 -6.24
CA ILE A 276 1.86 -10.78 -5.09
C ILE A 276 3.21 -10.52 -4.39
N THR A 277 4.01 -11.58 -4.24
CA THR A 277 5.33 -11.52 -3.56
C THR A 277 6.48 -11.24 -4.52
N LYS A 278 6.21 -11.03 -5.80
CA LYS A 278 7.23 -10.86 -6.85
C LYS A 278 7.47 -9.38 -7.12
N GLU A 279 8.66 -8.91 -6.75
CA GLU A 279 8.98 -7.48 -6.81
C GLU A 279 9.01 -6.90 -8.23
N ASP A 280 9.42 -7.70 -9.23
CA ASP A 280 9.52 -7.29 -10.63
C ASP A 280 8.31 -7.71 -11.46
N SER A 281 7.14 -7.89 -10.83
CA SER A 281 5.87 -8.20 -11.50
C SER A 281 5.14 -6.94 -12.00
N TYR A 282 4.13 -7.16 -12.83
CA TYR A 282 3.07 -6.19 -13.12
C TYR A 282 2.12 -5.95 -11.93
N PHE A 283 2.05 -6.89 -10.97
CA PHE A 283 1.16 -6.84 -9.82
C PHE A 283 1.22 -5.50 -9.05
N PRO A 284 2.41 -4.96 -8.69
CA PRO A 284 2.48 -3.69 -7.98
C PRO A 284 1.85 -2.52 -8.75
N TYR A 285 1.67 -2.64 -10.07
CA TYR A 285 1.16 -1.57 -10.93
C TYR A 285 -0.26 -1.85 -11.42
N LEU A 286 -1.03 -2.72 -10.76
CA LEU A 286 -2.33 -3.18 -11.24
C LEU A 286 -3.32 -2.07 -11.62
N LEU A 287 -3.37 -0.97 -10.85
CA LEU A 287 -4.19 0.17 -11.20
C LEU A 287 -3.56 1.01 -12.31
N GLY A 288 -2.28 1.33 -12.18
CA GLY A 288 -1.56 2.19 -13.13
C GLY A 288 -1.49 1.63 -14.55
N LEU A 289 -1.42 0.30 -14.68
CA LEU A 289 -1.44 -0.44 -15.94
C LEU A 289 -2.84 -0.89 -16.38
N ARG A 290 -3.88 -0.48 -15.65
CA ARG A 290 -5.30 -0.80 -15.95
C ARG A 290 -5.58 -2.30 -16.03
N LEU A 291 -4.87 -3.09 -15.22
CA LEU A 291 -5.11 -4.53 -15.03
C LEU A 291 -6.34 -4.79 -14.15
N SER A 292 -6.72 -3.79 -13.35
CA SER A 292 -7.92 -3.81 -12.53
C SER A 292 -8.49 -2.40 -12.41
N SER A 293 -9.81 -2.27 -12.56
CA SER A 293 -10.55 -1.04 -12.30
C SER A 293 -10.94 -0.88 -10.82
N LYS A 294 -11.14 -2.00 -10.11
CA LYS A 294 -11.39 -2.04 -8.66
C LYS A 294 -10.49 -3.09 -8.01
N SER A 295 -9.42 -2.61 -7.36
CA SER A 295 -8.45 -3.48 -6.71
C SER A 295 -9.08 -4.26 -5.54
N PRO A 296 -8.91 -5.60 -5.46
CA PRO A 296 -9.30 -6.38 -4.28
C PRO A 296 -8.42 -6.05 -3.06
N TYR A 297 -7.24 -5.45 -3.28
CA TYR A 297 -6.24 -5.15 -2.26
C TYR A 297 -6.36 -3.73 -1.70
N ALA A 298 -7.36 -2.95 -2.13
CA ALA A 298 -7.56 -1.59 -1.69
C ALA A 298 -8.23 -1.53 -0.31
N ALA A 299 -7.92 -0.51 0.48
CA ALA A 299 -8.60 -0.24 1.74
C ALA A 299 -10.11 0.03 1.55
N SER A 300 -10.57 0.48 0.38
CA SER A 300 -12.00 0.57 0.06
C SER A 300 -12.67 -0.79 -0.20
N SER A 301 -11.89 -1.82 -0.55
CA SER A 301 -12.37 -3.20 -0.71
C SER A 301 -12.30 -4.00 0.60
N ALA A 302 -11.43 -3.59 1.53
CA ALA A 302 -11.31 -4.17 2.87
C ALA A 302 -11.27 -3.07 3.97
N PRO A 303 -12.36 -2.30 4.13
CA PRO A 303 -12.39 -1.14 5.01
C PRO A 303 -12.27 -1.49 6.50
N GLN A 304 -12.84 -2.62 6.95
CA GLN A 304 -12.73 -3.00 8.35
C GLN A 304 -11.34 -3.52 8.70
N LEU A 305 -10.69 -4.24 7.77
CA LEU A 305 -9.29 -4.63 7.93
C LEU A 305 -8.39 -3.39 8.08
N HIS A 306 -8.52 -2.43 7.16
CA HIS A 306 -7.79 -1.16 7.20
C HIS A 306 -8.00 -0.43 8.53
N HIS A 307 -9.26 -0.35 8.96
CA HIS A 307 -9.63 0.30 10.21
C HIS A 307 -9.04 -0.41 11.43
N LEU A 308 -9.11 -1.74 11.50
CA LEU A 308 -8.53 -2.53 12.59
C LEU A 308 -7.02 -2.29 12.72
N VAL A 309 -6.28 -2.42 11.62
CA VAL A 309 -4.82 -2.25 11.61
C VAL A 309 -4.45 -0.85 12.12
N HIS A 310 -5.10 0.19 11.62
CA HIS A 310 -4.77 1.55 12.00
C HIS A 310 -5.33 1.98 13.36
N ALA A 311 -6.39 1.34 13.87
CA ALA A 311 -6.82 1.53 15.24
C ALA A 311 -5.75 1.00 16.22
N VAL A 312 -5.24 -0.21 15.99
CA VAL A 312 -4.13 -0.77 16.78
C VAL A 312 -2.89 0.13 16.68
N GLY A 313 -2.50 0.54 15.47
CA GLY A 313 -1.34 1.42 15.30
C GLY A 313 -1.51 2.79 15.93
N SER A 314 -2.74 3.31 16.00
CA SER A 314 -3.03 4.57 16.68
C SER A 314 -2.88 4.41 18.20
N LEU A 315 -3.36 3.32 18.79
CA LEU A 315 -3.13 2.99 20.21
C LEU A 315 -1.64 2.80 20.54
N MET A 316 -0.86 2.26 19.60
CA MET A 316 0.60 2.15 19.74
C MET A 316 1.36 3.47 19.46
N GLY A 317 0.66 4.58 19.19
CA GLY A 317 1.26 5.89 18.97
C GLY A 317 1.94 6.06 17.60
N LEU A 318 1.65 5.20 16.62
CA LEU A 318 2.32 5.20 15.34
C LEU A 318 1.75 6.27 14.39
N SER A 319 2.58 7.25 14.02
CA SER A 319 2.17 8.40 13.21
C SER A 319 1.55 8.04 11.85
N ARG A 320 1.98 6.93 11.23
CA ARG A 320 1.37 6.42 9.98
C ARG A 320 -0.10 6.05 10.17
N SER A 321 -0.44 5.43 11.30
CA SER A 321 -1.80 4.96 11.58
C SER A 321 -2.69 6.09 12.11
N ILE A 322 -2.13 6.97 12.95
CA ILE A 322 -2.83 8.16 13.44
C ILE A 322 -3.35 9.01 12.27
N ASN A 323 -2.59 9.09 11.18
CA ASN A 323 -2.94 9.90 10.00
C ASN A 323 -3.55 9.09 8.84
N ALA A 324 -3.86 7.80 9.04
CA ALA A 324 -4.52 6.99 8.02
C ALA A 324 -5.98 7.45 7.85
N LEU A 325 -6.46 7.51 6.61
CA LEU A 325 -7.84 7.93 6.32
C LEU A 325 -8.83 6.93 6.92
N LEU A 326 -9.87 7.44 7.56
CA LEU A 326 -10.98 6.60 8.00
C LEU A 326 -11.87 6.29 6.80
N ILE A 327 -11.92 5.02 6.41
CA ILE A 327 -12.87 4.49 5.43
C ILE A 327 -14.03 3.90 6.22
N ASP A 328 -15.26 4.00 5.70
CA ASP A 328 -16.51 3.63 6.39
C ASP A 328 -16.32 2.38 7.27
N PRO A 329 -16.35 2.55 8.62
CA PRO A 329 -15.86 1.54 9.54
C PRO A 329 -16.79 0.33 9.68
N GLY A 330 -18.00 0.37 9.11
CA GLY A 330 -19.01 -0.68 9.21
C GLY A 330 -19.44 -0.95 10.65
N THR A 331 -18.74 -1.86 11.35
CA THR A 331 -18.99 -2.22 12.76
C THR A 331 -17.90 -1.65 13.69
N PRO A 332 -17.91 -0.33 13.97
CA PRO A 332 -16.83 0.34 14.70
C PRO A 332 -16.65 -0.16 16.13
N ASN A 333 -17.72 -0.64 16.77
CA ASN A 333 -17.65 -1.24 18.11
C ASN A 333 -16.81 -2.52 18.11
N MET A 334 -17.03 -3.42 17.15
CA MET A 334 -16.28 -4.67 17.10
C MET A 334 -14.81 -4.39 16.78
N VAL A 335 -14.54 -3.43 15.88
CA VAL A 335 -13.18 -2.96 15.58
C VAL A 335 -12.49 -2.42 16.84
N ALA A 336 -13.17 -1.56 17.61
CA ALA A 336 -12.60 -1.00 18.84
C ALA A 336 -12.20 -2.09 19.85
N ASN A 337 -13.09 -3.06 20.09
CA ASN A 337 -12.81 -4.13 21.06
C ASN A 337 -11.69 -5.08 20.58
N ASN A 338 -11.67 -5.48 19.30
CA ASN A 338 -10.57 -6.30 18.77
C ASN A 338 -9.23 -5.53 18.78
N ALA A 339 -9.23 -4.24 18.44
CA ALA A 339 -8.03 -3.40 18.46
C ALA A 339 -7.49 -3.22 19.89
N ALA A 340 -8.37 -3.00 20.87
CA ALA A 340 -8.01 -2.92 22.28
C ALA A 340 -7.37 -4.23 22.77
N LEU A 341 -7.92 -5.39 22.39
CA LEU A 341 -7.37 -6.70 22.74
C LEU A 341 -5.96 -6.89 22.18
N ILE A 342 -5.77 -6.58 20.89
CA ILE A 342 -4.45 -6.67 20.24
C ILE A 342 -3.45 -5.71 20.90
N PHE A 343 -3.86 -4.49 21.19
CA PHE A 343 -3.03 -3.51 21.89
C PHE A 343 -2.60 -4.03 23.26
N LEU A 344 -3.53 -4.51 24.09
CA LEU A 344 -3.22 -5.02 25.42
C LEU A 344 -2.25 -6.20 25.39
N ALA A 345 -2.38 -7.07 24.39
CA ALA A 345 -1.49 -8.20 24.20
C ALA A 345 -0.07 -7.79 23.79
N ASN A 346 0.07 -6.73 22.98
CA ASN A 346 1.32 -6.38 22.32
C ASN A 346 1.97 -5.08 22.83
N LYS A 347 1.36 -4.36 23.78
CA LYS A 347 1.89 -3.10 24.33
C LYS A 347 3.15 -3.28 25.19
N ARG A 348 3.36 -4.49 25.73
CA ARG A 348 4.55 -4.80 26.53
C ARG A 348 5.59 -5.42 25.60
N LEU A 349 6.87 -5.08 25.80
CA LEU A 349 8.02 -5.70 25.14
C LEU A 349 8.16 -7.17 25.55
N SER A 350 7.22 -8.00 25.13
CA SER A 350 7.29 -9.46 25.26
C SER A 350 8.13 -9.98 24.10
N GLY A 351 9.08 -10.88 24.39
CA GLY A 351 9.98 -11.43 23.37
C GLY A 351 11.38 -10.83 23.32
N LEU A 352 11.74 -9.90 24.22
CA LEU A 352 13.15 -9.59 24.46
C LEU A 352 13.87 -10.86 24.90
N LYS A 353 14.82 -11.30 24.07
CA LYS A 353 15.72 -12.42 24.34
C LYS A 353 17.15 -11.88 24.29
N VAL A 354 18.01 -12.44 25.12
CA VAL A 354 19.45 -12.16 25.02
C VAL A 354 19.94 -12.77 23.71
N VAL A 355 20.28 -11.91 22.73
CA VAL A 355 20.77 -12.34 21.40
C VAL A 355 22.29 -12.47 21.38
N TYR A 356 22.98 -11.62 22.14
CA TYR A 356 24.44 -11.63 22.24
C TYR A 356 24.84 -11.80 23.70
N MET A 357 25.81 -12.68 23.93
CA MET A 357 26.51 -12.83 25.19
C MET A 357 27.99 -13.10 24.88
N ASN A 358 28.89 -12.83 25.83
CA ASN A 358 30.29 -13.18 25.64
C ASN A 358 30.46 -14.72 25.57
N GLU A 359 31.60 -15.20 25.08
CA GLU A 359 31.81 -16.62 24.82
C GLU A 359 31.76 -17.48 26.11
N ASP A 360 32.20 -16.91 27.23
CA ASP A 360 32.19 -17.60 28.53
C ASP A 360 30.77 -17.75 29.08
N ASP A 361 29.97 -16.69 29.00
CA ASP A 361 28.54 -16.69 29.38
C ASP A 361 27.72 -17.58 28.44
N ALA A 362 28.10 -17.68 27.16
CA ALA A 362 27.46 -18.59 26.20
C ALA A 362 27.61 -20.06 26.60
N LYS A 363 28.81 -20.46 27.02
CA LYS A 363 29.10 -21.83 27.48
C LYS A 363 28.35 -22.16 28.77
N VAL A 364 28.27 -21.20 29.70
CA VAL A 364 27.50 -21.36 30.94
C VAL A 364 26.01 -21.49 30.65
N ASN A 365 25.46 -20.67 29.75
CA ASN A 365 24.04 -20.70 29.40
C ASN A 365 23.65 -21.98 28.64
N GLN A 366 24.49 -22.47 27.71
CA GLN A 366 24.27 -23.77 27.06
C GLN A 366 24.25 -24.92 28.07
N THR A 367 25.22 -24.94 29.00
CA THR A 367 25.29 -25.97 30.05
C THR A 367 24.07 -25.93 30.98
N GLN A 368 23.54 -24.74 31.27
CA GLN A 368 22.33 -24.57 32.08
C GLN A 368 21.06 -24.99 31.35
N GLN A 369 20.94 -24.67 30.05
CA GLN A 369 19.80 -25.10 29.22
C GLN A 369 19.79 -26.62 29.02
N GLU A 370 20.94 -27.25 28.82
CA GLU A 370 21.07 -28.71 28.73
C GLU A 370 20.69 -29.39 30.04
N LYS A 371 21.14 -28.86 31.20
CA LYS A 371 20.73 -29.36 32.52
C LYS A 371 19.23 -29.21 32.76
N ALA A 372 18.65 -28.05 32.43
CA ALA A 372 17.21 -27.84 32.55
C ALA A 372 16.40 -28.79 31.65
N SER A 373 16.91 -29.09 30.45
CA SER A 373 16.30 -30.04 29.51
C SER A 373 16.37 -31.48 30.01
N GLN A 374 17.49 -31.87 30.63
CA GLN A 374 17.69 -33.19 31.23
C GLN A 374 16.83 -33.39 32.48
N THR A 375 16.70 -32.38 33.36
CA THR A 375 15.78 -32.43 34.51
C THR A 375 14.32 -32.54 34.06
N ARG A 376 13.95 -31.88 32.96
CA ARG A 376 12.58 -31.96 32.39
C ARG A 376 12.27 -33.32 31.75
N GLN A 377 13.27 -34.03 31.25
CA GLN A 377 13.13 -35.41 30.75
C GLN A 377 13.15 -36.46 31.87
N GLN A 378 13.74 -36.16 33.02
CA GLN A 378 13.75 -37.06 34.19
C GLN A 378 12.51 -36.96 35.09
N ASN A 379 11.73 -35.87 34.99
CA ASN A 379 10.47 -35.70 35.74
C ASN A 379 9.21 -36.05 34.93
N ILE A 380 9.26 -37.08 34.07
CA ILE A 380 8.06 -37.76 33.58
C ILE A 380 7.80 -38.97 34.48
N SER A 381 7.51 -38.69 35.75
CA SER A 381 6.83 -39.62 36.65
C SER A 381 6.01 -38.80 37.63
N GLU A 382 4.70 -38.92 37.47
CA GLU A 382 3.60 -38.63 38.40
C GLU A 382 4.02 -38.08 39.78
N GLU A 383 3.91 -36.75 39.97
CA GLU A 383 3.52 -36.06 41.21
C GLU A 383 3.87 -34.56 41.09
N ASP A 384 3.02 -33.79 40.41
CA ASP A 384 2.99 -32.31 40.53
C ASP A 384 1.60 -31.74 40.22
N ALA A 385 0.56 -32.54 40.47
CA ALA A 385 -0.79 -32.04 40.64
C ALA A 385 -0.96 -31.70 42.13
N LEU A 386 -1.12 -30.41 42.45
CA LEU A 386 -1.42 -29.85 43.78
C LEU A 386 -0.25 -29.44 44.68
N SER A 387 0.53 -28.42 44.30
CA SER A 387 0.89 -27.34 45.26
C SER A 387 1.66 -26.19 44.62
N SER A 388 0.95 -25.11 44.27
CA SER A 388 1.36 -23.70 44.44
C SER A 388 0.40 -22.83 43.61
N ARG A 389 -0.78 -22.55 44.17
CA ARG A 389 -1.60 -21.42 43.74
C ARG A 389 -0.94 -20.13 44.25
N ASP A 390 0.17 -19.76 43.64
CA ASP A 390 0.59 -18.37 43.59
C ASP A 390 -0.10 -17.77 42.36
N LEU A 391 -1.17 -17.02 42.62
CA LEU A 391 -1.98 -16.28 41.65
C LEU A 391 -1.20 -15.04 41.16
N ASP A 392 -0.01 -15.22 40.62
CA ASP A 392 0.56 -14.26 39.70
C ASP A 392 0.06 -14.62 38.29
N ASP A 393 -0.92 -13.83 37.84
CA ASP A 393 -1.58 -13.87 36.52
C ASP A 393 -0.62 -14.28 35.39
N GLU A 394 -0.64 -15.55 34.96
CA GLU A 394 -0.09 -15.91 33.66
C GLU A 394 -0.92 -15.23 32.58
N GLN A 395 -0.44 -14.08 32.09
CA GLN A 395 -1.09 -13.39 30.98
C GLN A 395 -1.24 -14.35 29.79
N PRO A 396 -2.34 -14.25 29.02
CA PRO A 396 -2.54 -15.09 27.84
C PRO A 396 -1.35 -14.98 26.87
N LYS A 397 -0.90 -16.10 26.31
CA LYS A 397 0.36 -16.17 25.52
C LYS A 397 0.11 -16.16 24.02
N THR A 398 -1.02 -16.71 23.57
CA THR A 398 -1.37 -16.80 22.14
C THR A 398 -2.59 -15.95 21.79
N PRO A 399 -2.82 -15.61 20.51
CA PRO A 399 -4.02 -14.88 20.09
C PRO A 399 -5.31 -15.58 20.54
N ARG A 400 -5.34 -16.92 20.46
CA ARG A 400 -6.47 -17.74 20.89
C ARG A 400 -6.69 -17.66 22.41
N ASP A 401 -5.63 -17.66 23.20
CA ASP A 401 -5.75 -17.52 24.66
C ASP A 401 -6.31 -16.14 25.02
N TRP A 402 -5.85 -15.08 24.34
CA TRP A 402 -6.38 -13.73 24.52
C TRP A 402 -7.87 -13.64 24.16
N PHE A 403 -8.28 -14.29 23.07
CA PHE A 403 -9.69 -14.37 22.71
C PHE A 403 -10.52 -15.10 23.77
N ASN A 404 -10.10 -16.30 24.18
CA ASN A 404 -10.80 -17.07 25.21
C ASN A 404 -10.86 -16.32 26.54
N TRP A 405 -9.78 -15.68 26.93
CA TRP A 405 -9.72 -14.87 28.14
C TRP A 405 -10.69 -13.68 28.10
N TYR A 406 -10.89 -13.07 26.92
CA TYR A 406 -11.89 -12.03 26.74
C TYR A 406 -13.33 -12.59 26.80
N CYS A 407 -13.55 -13.80 26.28
CA CYS A 407 -14.82 -14.52 26.42
C CYS A 407 -15.13 -14.86 27.88
N ASP A 408 -14.14 -15.34 28.64
CA ASP A 408 -14.28 -15.73 30.05
C ASP A 408 -14.63 -14.52 30.94
N LYS A 409 -14.32 -13.32 30.48
CA LYS A 409 -14.69 -12.04 31.09
C LYS A 409 -16.02 -11.48 30.58
N ASP A 410 -16.84 -12.31 29.95
CA ASP A 410 -18.15 -11.92 29.43
C ASP A 410 -18.06 -10.74 28.43
N TRP A 411 -16.98 -10.74 27.64
CA TRP A 411 -16.66 -9.71 26.63
C TRP A 411 -16.43 -8.32 27.20
N LYS A 412 -15.83 -8.24 28.39
CA LYS A 412 -15.53 -6.96 29.07
C LYS A 412 -14.07 -6.81 29.45
N PHE A 413 -13.56 -5.60 29.27
CA PHE A 413 -12.28 -5.21 29.82
C PHE A 413 -12.40 -4.85 31.31
N THR A 414 -11.38 -5.21 32.09
CA THR A 414 -11.30 -4.80 33.49
C THR A 414 -11.03 -3.31 33.59
N LYS A 415 -11.31 -2.71 34.75
CA LYS A 415 -10.98 -1.30 35.03
C LYS A 415 -9.50 -0.99 34.78
N LYS A 416 -8.59 -1.91 35.11
CA LYS A 416 -7.14 -1.75 34.87
C LYS A 416 -6.83 -1.67 33.38
N GLU A 417 -7.35 -2.60 32.59
CA GLU A 417 -7.18 -2.64 31.13
C GLU A 417 -7.77 -1.41 30.46
N TYR A 418 -8.97 -1.00 30.88
CA TYR A 418 -9.62 0.22 30.37
C TYR A 418 -8.78 1.47 30.63
N LEU A 419 -8.21 1.62 31.82
CA LEU A 419 -7.33 2.76 32.14
C LEU A 419 -6.08 2.76 31.26
N GLU A 420 -5.48 1.60 31.01
CA GLU A 420 -4.32 1.47 30.13
C GLU A 420 -4.66 1.83 28.67
N ILE A 421 -5.84 1.42 28.18
CA ILE A 421 -6.32 1.81 26.85
C ILE A 421 -6.61 3.30 26.78
N ARG A 422 -7.27 3.86 27.81
CA ARG A 422 -7.55 5.29 27.91
C ARG A 422 -6.26 6.11 27.86
N ASP A 423 -5.24 5.71 28.60
CA ASP A 423 -3.96 6.43 28.62
C ASP A 423 -3.28 6.39 27.24
N ALA A 424 -3.41 5.29 26.50
CA ALA A 424 -2.95 5.18 25.12
C ALA A 424 -3.72 6.13 24.17
N VAL A 425 -5.05 6.17 24.25
CA VAL A 425 -5.89 7.10 23.46
C VAL A 425 -5.51 8.56 23.76
N MET A 426 -5.35 8.91 25.03
CA MET A 426 -4.99 10.27 25.46
C MET A 426 -3.57 10.68 25.06
N SER A 427 -2.70 9.73 24.71
CA SER A 427 -1.35 10.00 24.23
C SER A 427 -1.29 10.43 22.75
N ILE A 428 -2.36 10.22 21.99
CA ILE A 428 -2.45 10.58 20.57
C ILE A 428 -2.52 12.10 20.44
N LYS A 429 -1.55 12.69 19.73
CA LYS A 429 -1.44 14.14 19.54
C LYS A 429 -1.74 14.53 18.10
N ASN A 430 -2.50 15.61 17.93
CA ASN A 430 -2.76 16.29 16.66
C ASN A 430 -3.19 15.35 15.51
N PRO A 431 -4.19 14.47 15.69
CA PRO A 431 -4.74 13.70 14.57
C PRO A 431 -5.40 14.64 13.56
N ARG A 432 -5.34 14.30 12.26
CA ARG A 432 -6.02 15.07 11.21
C ARG A 432 -7.51 14.71 11.17
N SER A 433 -8.36 15.65 10.78
CA SER A 433 -9.79 15.35 10.58
C SER A 433 -9.99 14.25 9.53
N GLY A 434 -10.98 13.39 9.75
CA GLY A 434 -11.29 12.26 8.86
C GLY A 434 -10.29 11.10 8.89
N THR A 435 -9.46 11.01 9.93
CA THR A 435 -8.48 9.92 10.10
C THR A 435 -8.90 8.94 11.19
N VAL A 436 -8.31 7.74 11.16
CA VAL A 436 -8.47 6.73 12.20
C VAL A 436 -7.99 7.25 13.56
N GLY A 437 -6.93 8.07 13.59
CA GLY A 437 -6.47 8.71 14.83
C GLY A 437 -7.49 9.67 15.43
N ALA A 438 -8.18 10.47 14.60
CA ALA A 438 -9.23 11.36 15.07
C ALA A 438 -10.41 10.58 15.63
N TRP A 439 -10.88 9.56 14.91
CA TRP A 439 -11.90 8.63 15.40
C TRP A 439 -11.48 7.94 16.71
N THR A 440 -10.21 7.57 16.83
CA THR A 440 -9.68 6.91 18.02
C THR A 440 -9.79 7.83 19.25
N VAL A 441 -9.44 9.11 19.10
CA VAL A 441 -9.54 10.09 20.20
C VAL A 441 -10.99 10.41 20.54
N GLU A 442 -11.85 10.58 19.53
CA GLU A 442 -13.21 11.09 19.71
C GLU A 442 -14.22 10.00 20.14
N THR A 443 -14.06 8.77 19.66
CA THR A 443 -15.10 7.74 19.71
C THR A 443 -14.66 6.44 20.38
N PHE A 444 -13.37 6.09 20.34
CA PHE A 444 -12.90 4.73 20.72
C PHE A 444 -13.39 4.29 22.10
N LEU A 445 -13.19 5.13 23.13
CA LEU A 445 -13.47 4.77 24.52
C LEU A 445 -14.96 4.59 24.83
N SER A 446 -15.86 5.17 24.05
CA SER A 446 -17.31 4.97 24.22
C SER A 446 -17.81 3.66 23.62
N LEU A 447 -16.99 3.03 22.77
CA LEU A 447 -17.30 1.77 22.08
C LEU A 447 -16.70 0.53 22.76
N ILE A 448 -15.79 0.73 23.71
CA ILE A 448 -15.18 -0.35 24.48
C ILE A 448 -16.18 -0.85 25.52
N ASN A 449 -16.34 -2.17 25.60
CA ASN A 449 -17.12 -2.79 26.66
C ASN A 449 -16.23 -3.00 27.90
N ALA A 450 -16.43 -2.21 28.96
CA ALA A 450 -15.61 -2.29 30.18
C ALA A 450 -16.47 -2.23 31.44
N ASP A 451 -16.06 -2.94 32.49
CA ASP A 451 -16.64 -2.78 33.83
C ASP A 451 -15.98 -1.57 34.52
N ILE A 452 -16.64 -0.42 34.40
CA ILE A 452 -16.15 0.88 34.90
C ILE A 452 -16.65 1.17 36.33
N TYR A 453 -17.53 0.32 36.87
CA TYR A 453 -18.19 0.50 38.16
C TYR A 453 -17.72 -0.48 39.23
#